data_AF-A0A7L3RIW0-F1
#
_entry.id   AF-A0A7L3RIW0-F1
#
_cell.length_a   1.000
_cell.length_b   1.000
_cell.length_c   1.000
_cell.angle_alpha   90.00
_cell.angle_beta   90.00
_cell.angle_gamma   90.00
#
_symmetry.space_group_name_H-M   'P 1'
#
loop_
_entity.id
_entity.type
_entity.pdbx_description
1 polymer ?
#
loop_
_entity_poly.entity_id
_entity_poly.type
_entity_poly.pdbx_seq_one_letter_code
_entity_poly.pdbx_strand_id
1 'polypeptide(L)'
;CQTLGNFSLSITLPLYFITVLQKGLKENFADAEVSVVDCPDLTKEPFHFPAKGICGKPRIADVGGVPYLIPVAQTEKVYDLNTVAKEIELPGAFILGAGAASSKILGVNAELIAIVQSKSEKKPAVNGSYVAQINPADKGCLLEKYSSKYNDCEFGLLANLYASEGQPGKVIEVKANGRTGELNFVTCLRQTLEKHYGEKPVGMGGTFIIQKGKAKIHIMPTEFSACPLNTDEDVNNWLKFFEMKAPLICQTVFVSRDPGFDLRVEHTHCFSHHGEGGHYHQDTSPDSVQYLGYLLPAEQLFRIDRPQETHLVGRD
;
A
#
# COMPACT_ATOMS: atom_id res chain seq x y z
N CYS A 1 18.89 -10.33 3.33
CA CYS A 1 18.32 -9.72 4.55
C CYS A 1 18.07 -10.81 5.58
N GLN A 2 18.15 -10.53 6.88
CA GLN A 2 17.65 -11.47 7.89
C GLN A 2 16.14 -11.26 8.01
N THR A 3 15.33 -12.26 7.67
CA THR A 3 13.89 -12.29 7.99
C THR A 3 13.77 -12.50 9.49
N LEU A 4 13.28 -11.49 10.21
CA LEU A 4 13.33 -11.47 11.68
C LEU A 4 12.09 -12.11 12.34
N GLY A 5 11.04 -12.43 11.58
CA GLY A 5 9.89 -13.15 12.12
C GLY A 5 8.82 -13.48 11.08
N ASN A 6 8.23 -14.66 11.23
CA ASN A 6 6.95 -15.05 10.62
C ASN A 6 5.90 -15.05 11.73
N PHE A 7 4.83 -14.29 11.54
CA PHE A 7 3.74 -14.18 12.51
C PHE A 7 2.41 -14.60 11.85
N SER A 8 1.73 -15.58 12.45
CA SER A 8 0.40 -16.00 11.99
C SER A 8 -0.67 -15.02 12.44
N LEU A 9 -1.43 -14.49 11.49
CA LEU A 9 -2.54 -13.56 11.75
C LEU A 9 -3.83 -14.33 12.09
N SER A 10 -4.72 -13.71 12.87
CA SER A 10 -5.98 -14.36 13.26
C SER A 10 -6.97 -14.35 12.09
N ILE A 11 -7.26 -15.53 11.53
CA ILE A 11 -8.27 -15.69 10.48
C ILE A 11 -9.57 -16.18 11.14
N THR A 12 -10.64 -15.38 11.05
CA THR A 12 -12.00 -15.87 11.36
C THR A 12 -12.90 -15.68 10.13
N LEU A 13 -13.69 -16.71 9.84
CA LEU A 13 -14.54 -16.94 8.65
C LEU A 13 -15.43 -15.74 8.20
N PRO A 14 -15.90 -15.73 6.93
CA PRO A 14 -16.24 -14.50 6.21
C PRO A 14 -17.45 -13.70 6.73
N LEU A 15 -18.51 -14.36 7.20
CA LEU A 15 -19.79 -13.69 7.51
C LEU A 15 -19.70 -12.71 8.69
N TYR A 16 -18.97 -13.07 9.73
CA TYR A 16 -18.81 -12.19 10.88
C TYR A 16 -17.86 -11.04 10.58
N PHE A 17 -16.80 -11.33 9.82
CA PHE A 17 -15.80 -10.35 9.38
C PHE A 17 -16.42 -9.20 8.56
N ILE A 18 -17.25 -9.52 7.56
CA ILE A 18 -17.93 -8.49 6.75
C ILE A 18 -18.91 -7.66 7.58
N THR A 19 -19.58 -8.28 8.57
CA THR A 19 -20.53 -7.57 9.45
C THR A 19 -19.82 -6.54 10.32
N VAL A 20 -18.63 -6.89 10.84
CA VAL A 20 -17.79 -6.00 11.63
C VAL A 20 -17.34 -4.79 10.80
N LEU A 21 -16.78 -5.02 9.62
CA LEU A 21 -16.33 -3.95 8.72
C LEU A 21 -17.49 -3.03 8.30
N GLN A 22 -18.62 -3.61 7.89
CA GLN A 22 -19.78 -2.84 7.46
C GLN A 22 -20.31 -1.96 8.58
N LYS A 23 -20.36 -2.48 9.82
CA LYS A 23 -20.79 -1.70 10.98
C LYS A 23 -19.88 -0.49 11.20
N GLY A 24 -18.56 -0.69 11.20
CA GLY A 24 -17.60 0.39 11.41
C GLY A 24 -17.61 1.44 10.30
N LEU A 25 -17.73 1.02 9.05
CA LEU A 25 -17.88 1.94 7.91
C LEU A 25 -19.14 2.80 8.02
N LYS A 26 -20.28 2.22 8.45
CA LYS A 26 -21.53 2.97 8.65
C LYS A 26 -21.48 3.99 9.80
N GLU A 27 -20.44 3.96 10.64
CA GLU A 27 -20.18 5.02 11.62
C GLU A 27 -19.48 6.23 10.99
N ASN A 28 -18.85 6.08 9.81
CA ASN A 28 -18.04 7.13 9.15
C ASN A 28 -18.47 7.48 7.71
N PHE A 29 -19.38 6.70 7.11
CA PHE A 29 -19.85 6.89 5.75
C PHE A 29 -21.37 6.82 5.70
N ALA A 30 -21.99 7.70 4.91
CA ALA A 30 -23.43 7.80 4.75
C ALA A 30 -24.03 6.52 4.16
N ASP A 31 -23.33 5.91 3.22
CA ASP A 31 -23.69 4.63 2.63
C ASP A 31 -22.46 3.71 2.59
N ALA A 32 -22.64 2.48 3.09
CA ALA A 32 -21.58 1.48 3.11
C ALA A 32 -22.14 0.06 3.02
N GLU A 33 -21.51 -0.74 2.18
CA GLU A 33 -21.84 -2.14 1.93
C GLU A 33 -20.55 -2.96 1.93
N VAL A 34 -20.56 -4.09 2.66
CA VAL A 34 -19.45 -5.05 2.65
C VAL A 34 -20.01 -6.42 2.34
N SER A 35 -19.47 -7.07 1.31
CA SER A 35 -19.93 -8.38 0.87
C SER A 35 -18.78 -9.28 0.45
N VAL A 36 -19.06 -10.58 0.32
CA VAL A 36 -18.11 -11.56 -0.24
C VAL A 36 -18.52 -11.84 -1.67
N VAL A 37 -17.67 -11.50 -2.62
CA VAL A 37 -17.93 -11.64 -4.07
C VAL A 37 -16.84 -12.47 -4.73
N ASP A 38 -17.09 -12.94 -5.95
CA ASP A 38 -15.99 -13.39 -6.81
C ASP A 38 -15.12 -12.19 -7.19
N CYS A 39 -13.81 -12.32 -7.04
CA CYS A 39 -12.86 -11.30 -7.44
C CYS A 39 -13.07 -10.97 -8.91
N PRO A 40 -13.25 -9.68 -9.27
CA PRO A 40 -13.31 -9.31 -10.68
C PRO A 40 -11.97 -9.65 -11.35
N ASP A 41 -11.99 -9.83 -12.68
CA ASP A 41 -10.76 -10.06 -13.42
C ASP A 41 -9.89 -8.79 -13.40
N LEU A 42 -8.89 -8.78 -12.52
CA LEU A 42 -8.00 -7.63 -12.31
C LEU A 42 -7.05 -7.37 -13.50
N THR A 43 -7.05 -8.23 -14.53
CA THR A 43 -6.36 -7.93 -15.79
C THR A 43 -7.12 -6.92 -16.65
N LYS A 44 -8.37 -6.59 -16.31
CA LYS A 44 -9.24 -5.67 -17.03
C LYS A 44 -9.21 -4.26 -16.43
N GLU A 45 -9.83 -3.32 -17.15
CA GLU A 45 -10.12 -1.99 -16.64
C GLU A 45 -10.83 -2.05 -15.27
N PRO A 46 -10.50 -1.16 -14.33
CA PRO A 46 -9.48 -0.11 -14.42
C PRO A 46 -8.08 -0.56 -13.98
N PHE A 47 -7.88 -1.82 -13.60
CA PHE A 47 -6.69 -2.28 -12.90
C PHE A 47 -5.51 -2.60 -13.84
N HIS A 48 -5.75 -3.39 -14.89
CA HIS A 48 -4.72 -3.87 -15.83
C HIS A 48 -3.52 -4.56 -15.15
N PHE A 49 -3.77 -5.30 -14.07
CA PHE A 49 -2.73 -6.03 -13.35
C PHE A 49 -2.23 -7.24 -14.16
N PRO A 50 -1.00 -7.71 -13.89
CA PRO A 50 -0.47 -8.94 -14.49
C PRO A 50 -1.09 -10.23 -13.95
N ALA A 51 -2.05 -10.13 -13.01
CA ALA A 51 -2.73 -11.24 -12.37
C ALA A 51 -4.26 -11.05 -12.42
N LYS A 52 -5.02 -12.15 -12.40
CA LYS A 52 -6.49 -12.13 -12.51
C LYS A 52 -7.20 -11.81 -11.20
N GLY A 53 -6.54 -12.02 -10.07
CA GLY A 53 -7.12 -11.76 -8.76
C GLY A 53 -6.04 -11.59 -7.70
N ILE A 54 -6.47 -11.56 -6.44
CA ILE A 54 -5.60 -11.39 -5.28
C ILE A 54 -5.63 -12.61 -4.34
N CYS A 55 -6.26 -13.72 -4.73
CA CYS A 55 -6.42 -14.88 -3.87
C CYS A 55 -5.20 -15.82 -3.89
N GLY A 56 -5.15 -16.70 -2.88
CA GLY A 56 -4.16 -17.76 -2.72
C GLY A 56 -3.00 -17.37 -1.80
N LYS A 57 -2.90 -18.04 -0.64
CA LYS A 57 -1.84 -17.88 0.37
C LYS A 57 -1.49 -16.43 0.74
N PRO A 58 -2.49 -15.57 1.04
CA PRO A 58 -2.26 -14.15 1.23
C PRO A 58 -1.37 -13.88 2.44
N ARG A 59 -0.39 -12.99 2.28
CA ARG A 59 0.59 -12.61 3.33
C ARG A 59 1.04 -11.17 3.17
N ILE A 60 1.50 -10.58 4.26
CA ILE A 60 2.08 -9.23 4.28
C ILE A 60 3.59 -9.32 4.43
N ALA A 61 4.31 -8.46 3.73
CA ALA A 61 5.72 -8.19 3.97
C ALA A 61 5.91 -6.72 4.36
N ASP A 62 6.53 -6.47 5.51
CA ASP A 62 6.99 -5.13 5.92
C ASP A 62 8.52 -5.11 5.87
N VAL A 63 9.05 -4.44 4.84
CA VAL A 63 10.48 -4.42 4.48
C VAL A 63 11.06 -3.07 4.81
N GLY A 64 12.19 -3.04 5.53
CA GLY A 64 12.86 -1.79 5.89
C GLY A 64 12.01 -0.90 6.78
N GLY A 65 11.95 0.41 6.54
CA GLY A 65 11.02 1.28 7.25
C GLY A 65 11.37 2.77 7.12
N VAL A 66 10.45 3.62 7.58
CA VAL A 66 10.66 5.08 7.65
C VAL A 66 11.98 5.46 8.36
N PRO A 67 12.46 4.76 9.40
CA PRO A 67 13.79 5.03 9.99
C PRO A 67 14.99 4.86 9.06
N TYR A 68 14.83 4.25 7.88
CA TYR A 68 15.87 4.25 6.84
C TYR A 68 15.75 5.46 5.90
N LEU A 69 14.63 6.16 5.88
CA LEU A 69 14.43 7.41 5.12
C LEU A 69 14.80 8.64 5.95
N ILE A 70 14.40 8.68 7.23
CA ILE A 70 14.60 9.82 8.14
C ILE A 70 15.20 9.35 9.47
N PRO A 71 15.89 10.23 10.23
CA PRO A 71 16.10 11.65 9.97
C PRO A 71 17.06 11.93 8.81
N VAL A 72 17.94 10.98 8.46
CA VAL A 72 18.84 11.04 7.29
C VAL A 72 18.72 9.74 6.49
N ALA A 73 18.60 9.86 5.17
CA ALA A 73 18.36 8.70 4.30
C ALA A 73 19.57 7.76 4.22
N GLN A 74 19.32 6.47 4.43
CA GLN A 74 20.26 5.35 4.30
C GLN A 74 20.16 4.74 2.91
N THR A 75 20.68 5.45 1.90
CA THR A 75 20.52 5.09 0.47
C THR A 75 21.12 3.73 0.06
N GLU A 76 21.93 3.12 0.92
CA GLU A 76 22.41 1.75 0.78
C GLU A 76 21.34 0.68 0.98
N LYS A 77 20.22 1.02 1.63
CA LYS A 77 19.06 0.14 1.85
C LYS A 77 18.26 -0.03 0.57
N VAL A 78 18.66 -1.02 -0.22
CA VAL A 78 18.04 -1.39 -1.50
C VAL A 78 17.62 -2.85 -1.46
N TYR A 79 16.45 -3.13 -2.02
CA TYR A 79 15.79 -4.42 -1.98
C TYR A 79 15.23 -4.78 -3.37
N ASP A 80 14.88 -6.04 -3.57
CA ASP A 80 14.28 -6.54 -4.82
C ASP A 80 13.02 -7.36 -4.52
N LEU A 81 11.92 -7.08 -5.22
CA LEU A 81 10.62 -7.73 -4.96
C LEU A 81 10.62 -9.23 -5.30
N ASN A 82 11.48 -9.71 -6.21
CA ASN A 82 11.63 -11.15 -6.45
C ASN A 82 12.37 -11.84 -5.29
N THR A 83 13.31 -11.14 -4.67
CA THR A 83 13.98 -11.61 -3.46
C THR A 83 13.01 -11.64 -2.29
N VAL A 84 12.22 -10.57 -2.10
CA VAL A 84 11.16 -10.53 -1.08
C VAL A 84 10.18 -11.69 -1.27
N ALA A 85 9.72 -11.96 -2.51
CA ALA A 85 8.83 -13.09 -2.79
C ALA A 85 9.39 -14.44 -2.30
N LYS A 86 10.69 -14.66 -2.41
CA LYS A 86 11.35 -15.86 -1.88
C LYS A 86 11.46 -15.84 -0.36
N GLU A 87 11.82 -14.71 0.23
CA GLU A 87 11.98 -14.54 1.68
C GLU A 87 10.65 -14.71 2.43
N ILE A 88 9.53 -14.36 1.80
CA ILE A 88 8.18 -14.62 2.32
C ILE A 88 7.63 -15.99 1.94
N GLU A 89 8.47 -16.90 1.47
CA GLU A 89 8.11 -18.29 1.15
C GLU A 89 7.01 -18.40 0.06
N LEU A 90 6.96 -17.45 -0.87
CA LEU A 90 6.00 -17.42 -1.98
C LEU A 90 6.66 -17.00 -3.31
N PRO A 91 7.61 -17.79 -3.84
CA PRO A 91 8.22 -17.49 -5.14
C PRO A 91 7.15 -17.48 -6.24
N GLY A 92 7.17 -16.47 -7.10
CA GLY A 92 6.09 -16.26 -8.06
C GLY A 92 4.84 -15.59 -7.47
N ALA A 93 4.94 -14.99 -6.28
CA ALA A 93 3.89 -14.14 -5.73
C ALA A 93 3.48 -13.02 -6.70
N PHE A 94 2.19 -12.74 -6.76
CA PHE A 94 1.66 -11.45 -7.16
C PHE A 94 1.70 -10.51 -5.96
N ILE A 95 2.32 -9.34 -6.13
CA ILE A 95 2.62 -8.38 -5.06
C ILE A 95 1.98 -7.04 -5.41
N LEU A 96 1.22 -6.50 -4.45
CA LEU A 96 0.67 -5.16 -4.43
C LEU A 96 1.24 -4.39 -3.23
N GLY A 97 1.33 -3.07 -3.30
CA GLY A 97 1.65 -2.28 -2.11
C GLY A 97 2.22 -0.89 -2.37
N ALA A 98 2.84 -0.35 -1.32
CA ALA A 98 3.38 0.99 -1.24
C ALA A 98 4.83 0.97 -0.75
N GLY A 99 5.68 1.86 -1.27
CA GLY A 99 7.06 1.98 -0.83
C GLY A 99 7.80 3.10 -1.54
N ALA A 100 9.09 3.25 -1.26
CA ALA A 100 9.95 4.19 -1.99
C ALA A 100 10.63 3.48 -3.17
N ALA A 101 10.66 4.12 -4.34
CA ALA A 101 11.40 3.60 -5.47
C ALA A 101 12.92 3.63 -5.20
N SER A 102 13.68 2.76 -5.87
CA SER A 102 15.15 2.78 -5.75
C SER A 102 15.71 4.04 -6.42
N SER A 103 16.12 5.03 -5.62
CA SER A 103 16.76 6.24 -6.13
C SER A 103 18.10 5.96 -6.84
N LYS A 104 18.73 4.80 -6.57
CA LYS A 104 19.89 4.33 -7.34
C LYS A 104 19.56 3.96 -8.79
N ILE A 105 18.36 3.43 -9.04
CA ILE A 105 17.90 3.08 -10.39
C ILE A 105 17.30 4.31 -11.09
N LEU A 106 16.49 5.08 -10.37
CA LEU A 106 15.77 6.23 -10.94
C LEU A 106 16.64 7.47 -11.09
N GLY A 107 17.68 7.61 -10.25
CA GLY A 107 18.47 8.84 -10.11
C GLY A 107 17.78 9.96 -9.33
N VAL A 108 16.54 9.74 -8.87
CA VAL A 108 15.71 10.65 -8.07
C VAL A 108 14.85 9.86 -7.10
N ASN A 109 14.30 10.52 -6.09
CA ASN A 109 13.25 9.94 -5.25
C ASN A 109 11.92 9.83 -6.00
N ALA A 110 11.18 8.77 -5.71
CA ALA A 110 9.81 8.60 -6.20
C ALA A 110 9.02 7.69 -5.26
N GLU A 111 7.70 7.86 -5.27
CA GLU A 111 6.78 6.91 -4.67
C GLU A 111 6.63 5.69 -5.57
N LEU A 112 6.85 4.49 -5.05
CA LEU A 112 6.60 3.23 -5.76
C LEU A 112 5.18 2.74 -5.47
N ILE A 113 4.42 2.48 -6.52
CA ILE A 113 3.11 1.83 -6.46
C ILE A 113 3.29 0.41 -6.99
N ALA A 114 3.56 -0.53 -6.09
CA ALA A 114 4.00 -1.88 -6.43
C ALA A 114 2.85 -2.70 -7.05
N ILE A 115 3.08 -3.24 -8.24
CA ILE A 115 2.19 -4.16 -8.96
C ILE A 115 3.06 -5.16 -9.73
N VAL A 116 3.48 -6.23 -9.07
CA VAL A 116 4.50 -7.15 -9.61
C VAL A 116 4.03 -8.59 -9.56
N GLN A 117 4.02 -9.26 -10.71
CA GLN A 117 4.06 -10.71 -10.75
C GLN A 117 5.53 -11.12 -10.66
N SER A 118 5.97 -11.58 -9.50
CA SER A 118 7.38 -11.92 -9.27
C SER A 118 7.81 -13.15 -10.09
N LYS A 119 9.12 -13.29 -10.26
CA LYS A 119 9.73 -14.41 -10.97
C LYS A 119 9.38 -15.73 -10.27
N SER A 120 8.95 -16.69 -11.08
CA SER A 120 8.82 -18.09 -10.69
C SER A 120 9.83 -18.94 -11.47
N GLU A 121 9.92 -20.23 -11.16
CA GLU A 121 10.71 -21.18 -11.98
C GLU A 121 10.22 -21.25 -13.43
N LYS A 122 8.92 -21.02 -13.65
CA LYS A 122 8.25 -21.23 -14.95
C LYS A 122 8.10 -19.95 -15.77
N LYS A 123 8.12 -18.77 -15.14
CA LYS A 123 7.82 -17.49 -15.79
C LYS A 123 8.72 -16.37 -15.29
N PRO A 124 9.19 -15.48 -16.19
CA PRO A 124 9.90 -14.27 -15.78
C PRO A 124 8.97 -13.35 -14.97
N ALA A 125 9.57 -12.40 -14.24
CA ALA A 125 8.81 -11.37 -13.55
C ALA A 125 8.11 -10.45 -14.55
N VAL A 126 6.94 -9.93 -14.17
CA VAL A 126 6.24 -8.87 -14.89
C VAL A 126 6.02 -7.71 -13.91
N ASN A 127 6.77 -6.63 -14.12
CA ASN A 127 6.68 -5.42 -13.31
C ASN A 127 5.68 -4.43 -13.95
N GLY A 128 4.45 -4.45 -13.43
CA GLY A 128 3.37 -3.54 -13.80
C GLY A 128 3.29 -2.30 -12.92
N SER A 129 4.27 -2.06 -12.05
CA SER A 129 4.28 -0.98 -11.08
C SER A 129 4.29 0.39 -11.74
N TYR A 130 3.87 1.40 -10.98
CA TYR A 130 4.02 2.81 -11.33
C TYR A 130 4.98 3.49 -10.37
N VAL A 131 5.59 4.59 -10.81
CA VAL A 131 6.36 5.50 -9.97
C VAL A 131 5.81 6.90 -10.13
N ALA A 132 5.59 7.59 -9.00
CA ALA A 132 5.19 9.00 -8.98
C ALA A 132 6.35 9.84 -8.46
N GLN A 133 6.78 10.82 -9.25
CA GLN A 133 7.87 11.73 -8.91
C GLN A 133 7.48 13.19 -9.18
N ILE A 134 8.20 14.13 -8.58
CA ILE A 134 8.00 15.55 -8.87
C ILE A 134 8.55 15.86 -10.27
N ASN A 135 7.67 16.35 -11.14
CA ASN A 135 8.06 16.78 -12.48
C ASN A 135 9.04 17.97 -12.36
N PRO A 136 10.26 17.89 -12.91
CA PRO A 136 11.21 18.99 -12.82
C PRO A 136 10.73 20.25 -13.53
N ALA A 137 9.88 20.11 -14.56
CA ALA A 137 9.42 21.20 -15.43
C ALA A 137 8.35 22.09 -14.77
N ASP A 138 7.30 21.49 -14.20
CA ASP A 138 6.14 22.22 -13.66
C ASP A 138 5.90 21.99 -12.15
N LYS A 139 6.75 21.18 -11.50
CA LYS A 139 6.64 20.78 -10.09
C LYS A 139 5.36 19.99 -9.74
N GLY A 140 4.61 19.54 -10.75
CA GLY A 140 3.46 18.66 -10.62
C GLY A 140 3.84 17.19 -10.43
N CYS A 141 2.83 16.32 -10.50
CA CYS A 141 3.02 14.87 -10.50
C CYS A 141 3.44 14.38 -11.90
N LEU A 142 4.55 13.65 -11.96
CA LEU A 142 4.94 12.83 -13.11
C LEU A 142 4.77 11.36 -12.72
N LEU A 143 3.66 10.76 -13.17
CA LEU A 143 3.38 9.34 -12.99
C LEU A 143 3.81 8.55 -14.23
N GLU A 144 4.66 7.55 -14.04
CA GLU A 144 5.17 6.73 -15.12
C GLU A 144 5.08 5.24 -14.79
N LYS A 145 4.84 4.40 -15.81
CA LYS A 145 4.91 2.96 -15.65
C LYS A 145 6.38 2.55 -15.51
N TYR A 146 6.74 1.82 -14.46
CA TYR A 146 8.13 1.43 -14.18
C TYR A 146 8.79 0.71 -15.36
N SER A 147 8.06 -0.25 -15.95
CA SER A 147 8.50 -1.04 -17.10
C SER A 147 8.68 -0.26 -18.42
N SER A 148 8.30 1.02 -18.47
CA SER A 148 8.61 1.87 -19.62
C SER A 148 10.08 2.29 -19.68
N LYS A 149 10.79 2.24 -18.55
CA LYS A 149 12.19 2.69 -18.41
C LYS A 149 13.12 1.62 -17.83
N TYR A 150 12.61 0.75 -16.97
CA TYR A 150 13.41 -0.17 -16.17
C TYR A 150 12.88 -1.60 -16.24
N ASN A 151 13.76 -2.60 -16.13
CA ASN A 151 13.40 -4.02 -16.28
C ASN A 151 13.60 -4.86 -15.01
N ASP A 152 14.13 -4.25 -13.94
CA ASP A 152 14.31 -4.88 -12.63
C ASP A 152 13.05 -4.79 -11.75
N CYS A 153 13.18 -5.17 -10.49
CA CYS A 153 12.12 -5.08 -9.48
C CYS A 153 12.65 -4.48 -8.17
N GLU A 154 13.61 -3.54 -8.28
CA GLU A 154 14.24 -2.92 -7.12
C GLU A 154 13.37 -1.83 -6.50
N PHE A 155 13.51 -1.67 -5.19
CA PHE A 155 12.96 -0.57 -4.41
C PHE A 155 13.95 -0.16 -3.32
N GLY A 156 13.77 1.03 -2.75
CA GLY A 156 14.67 1.58 -1.74
C GLY A 156 13.96 1.79 -0.40
N LEU A 157 14.73 1.77 0.68
CA LEU A 157 14.38 2.22 2.03
C LEU A 157 13.27 1.44 2.75
N LEU A 158 12.09 1.34 2.16
CA LEU A 158 10.91 0.74 2.77
C LEU A 158 9.89 0.26 1.73
N ALA A 159 9.17 -0.80 2.08
CA ALA A 159 7.93 -1.18 1.40
C ALA A 159 6.98 -1.94 2.32
N ASN A 160 5.70 -1.67 2.18
CA ASN A 160 4.60 -2.40 2.79
C ASN A 160 3.82 -3.10 1.69
N LEU A 161 3.87 -4.43 1.70
CA LEU A 161 3.49 -5.27 0.58
C LEU A 161 2.43 -6.29 1.00
N TYR A 162 1.43 -6.46 0.15
CA TYR A 162 0.51 -7.57 0.16
C TYR A 162 0.89 -8.54 -0.97
N ALA A 163 1.07 -9.82 -0.63
CA ALA A 163 1.47 -10.86 -1.57
C ALA A 163 0.47 -12.01 -1.58
N SER A 164 0.20 -12.58 -2.75
CA SER A 164 -0.63 -13.76 -2.94
C SER A 164 -0.24 -14.55 -4.20
N GLU A 165 -0.92 -15.65 -4.49
CA GLU A 165 -0.73 -16.42 -5.73
C GLU A 165 -1.40 -15.76 -6.95
N GLY A 166 -2.05 -14.60 -6.79
CA GLY A 166 -2.66 -13.83 -7.88
C GLY A 166 -3.88 -14.51 -8.53
N GLN A 167 -4.51 -15.46 -7.83
CA GLN A 167 -5.57 -16.28 -8.40
C GLN A 167 -6.95 -15.60 -8.28
N PRO A 168 -7.90 -15.96 -9.17
CA PRO A 168 -9.32 -15.72 -8.93
C PRO A 168 -9.79 -16.42 -7.64
N GLY A 169 -10.89 -15.95 -7.06
CA GLY A 169 -11.48 -16.55 -5.87
C GLY A 169 -12.41 -15.56 -5.17
N LYS A 170 -12.84 -15.92 -3.95
CA LYS A 170 -13.67 -15.02 -3.15
C LYS A 170 -12.83 -13.92 -2.51
N VAL A 171 -13.32 -12.68 -2.55
CA VAL A 171 -12.72 -11.50 -1.92
C VAL A 171 -13.78 -10.73 -1.15
N ILE A 172 -13.33 -9.83 -0.27
CA ILE A 172 -14.21 -8.89 0.41
C ILE A 172 -14.33 -7.66 -0.49
N GLU A 173 -15.54 -7.42 -1.02
CA GLU A 173 -15.89 -6.17 -1.67
C GLU A 173 -16.34 -5.17 -0.61
N VAL A 174 -15.77 -3.96 -0.67
CA VAL A 174 -16.11 -2.85 0.22
C VAL A 174 -16.55 -1.67 -0.62
N LYS A 175 -17.79 -1.22 -0.43
CA LYS A 175 -18.29 0.04 -0.99
C LYS A 175 -18.53 1.02 0.15
N ALA A 176 -18.03 2.24 0.02
CA ALA A 176 -18.25 3.31 0.98
C ALA A 176 -18.40 4.65 0.27
N ASN A 177 -19.50 5.36 0.52
CA ASN A 177 -19.90 6.56 -0.20
C ASN A 177 -20.26 7.66 0.79
N GLY A 178 -19.80 8.89 0.51
CA GLY A 178 -20.12 10.07 1.30
C GLY A 178 -19.59 9.97 2.72
N ARG A 179 -18.33 10.37 2.96
CA ARG A 179 -17.72 10.33 4.28
C ARG A 179 -18.40 11.35 5.21
N THR A 180 -18.96 10.88 6.32
CA THR A 180 -19.64 11.67 7.35
C THR A 180 -18.86 11.77 8.66
N GLY A 181 -17.82 10.95 8.82
CA GLY A 181 -16.93 10.95 9.99
C GLY A 181 -15.51 11.45 9.67
N GLU A 182 -14.67 11.48 10.71
CA GLU A 182 -13.30 11.99 10.62
C GLU A 182 -12.32 11.00 9.97
N LEU A 183 -12.63 9.69 10.00
CA LEU A 183 -11.69 8.67 9.56
C LEU A 183 -11.67 8.54 8.04
N ASN A 184 -10.47 8.57 7.45
CA ASN A 184 -10.30 8.18 6.05
C ASN A 184 -10.68 6.70 5.83
N PHE A 185 -10.80 6.29 4.57
CA PHE A 185 -11.28 4.94 4.21
C PHE A 185 -10.47 3.81 4.85
N VAL A 186 -9.13 3.88 4.77
CA VAL A 186 -8.23 2.83 5.26
C VAL A 186 -8.18 2.82 6.79
N THR A 187 -8.10 4.00 7.41
CA THR A 187 -8.11 4.15 8.87
C THR A 187 -9.43 3.67 9.48
N CYS A 188 -10.56 3.94 8.82
CA CYS A 188 -11.85 3.43 9.26
C CYS A 188 -11.86 1.90 9.31
N LEU A 189 -11.37 1.24 8.25
CA LEU A 189 -11.25 -0.23 8.21
C LEU A 189 -10.31 -0.75 9.29
N ARG A 190 -9.10 -0.19 9.40
CA ARG A 190 -8.09 -0.62 10.37
C ARG A 190 -8.60 -0.49 11.80
N GLN A 191 -9.09 0.69 12.19
CA GLN A 191 -9.55 0.95 13.56
C GLN A 191 -10.79 0.12 13.91
N THR A 192 -11.67 -0.16 12.94
CA THR A 192 -12.80 -1.06 13.13
C THR A 192 -12.34 -2.47 13.51
N LEU A 193 -11.34 -3.00 12.80
CA LEU A 193 -10.77 -4.31 13.12
C LEU A 193 -10.02 -4.29 14.47
N GLU A 194 -9.27 -3.24 14.77
CA GLU A 194 -8.58 -3.09 16.05
C GLU A 194 -9.55 -3.11 17.23
N LYS A 195 -10.60 -2.28 17.17
CA LYS A 195 -11.64 -2.19 18.20
C LYS A 195 -12.35 -3.53 18.42
N HIS A 196 -12.50 -4.33 17.36
CA HIS A 196 -13.18 -5.61 17.41
C HIS A 196 -12.30 -6.76 17.93
N TYR A 197 -11.09 -6.89 17.39
CA TYR A 197 -10.21 -8.04 17.63
C TYR A 197 -9.20 -7.81 18.75
N GLY A 198 -9.02 -6.56 19.20
CA GLY A 198 -8.16 -6.20 20.33
C GLY A 198 -6.72 -6.66 20.14
N GLU A 199 -6.24 -7.49 21.06
CA GLU A 199 -4.87 -8.03 21.06
C GLU A 199 -4.58 -9.04 19.93
N LYS A 200 -5.58 -9.41 19.12
CA LYS A 200 -5.40 -10.29 17.96
C LYS A 200 -5.20 -9.45 16.70
N PRO A 201 -3.97 -9.25 16.22
CA PRO A 201 -3.73 -8.42 15.04
C PRO A 201 -4.34 -9.07 13.80
N VAL A 202 -4.92 -8.23 12.95
CA VAL A 202 -5.50 -8.59 11.66
C VAL A 202 -4.80 -7.75 10.59
N GLY A 203 -4.06 -8.41 9.71
CA GLY A 203 -3.46 -7.79 8.53
C GLY A 203 -4.39 -7.92 7.33
N MET A 204 -4.49 -6.86 6.54
CA MET A 204 -5.33 -6.79 5.34
C MET A 204 -4.53 -6.13 4.21
N GLY A 205 -4.86 -6.52 2.98
CA GLY A 205 -4.36 -5.82 1.81
C GLY A 205 -5.19 -6.14 0.57
N GLY A 206 -4.80 -5.48 -0.52
CA GLY A 206 -5.47 -5.60 -1.81
C GLY A 206 -5.48 -4.25 -2.53
N THR A 207 -6.54 -4.02 -3.30
CA THR A 207 -6.68 -2.79 -4.09
C THR A 207 -8.03 -2.14 -3.85
N PHE A 208 -8.09 -0.82 -3.96
CA PHE A 208 -9.36 -0.09 -4.02
C PHE A 208 -9.30 1.05 -5.03
N ILE A 209 -10.47 1.51 -5.46
CA ILE A 209 -10.63 2.62 -6.38
C ILE A 209 -11.33 3.74 -5.64
N ILE A 210 -10.77 4.96 -5.70
CA ILE A 210 -11.53 6.19 -5.45
C ILE A 210 -12.26 6.48 -6.76
N GLN A 211 -13.54 6.10 -6.85
CA GLN A 211 -14.35 6.20 -8.07
C GLN A 211 -14.78 7.64 -8.36
N LYS A 212 -15.05 8.41 -7.31
CA LYS A 212 -15.41 9.84 -7.37
C LYS A 212 -14.77 10.59 -6.21
N GLY A 213 -14.62 11.90 -6.40
CA GLY A 213 -14.06 12.80 -5.41
C GLY A 213 -12.59 13.12 -5.66
N LYS A 214 -11.92 13.61 -4.63
CA LYS A 214 -10.52 14.00 -4.63
C LYS A 214 -9.82 13.50 -3.38
N ALA A 215 -8.50 13.39 -3.42
CA ALA A 215 -7.66 12.96 -2.31
C ALA A 215 -6.44 13.86 -2.13
N LYS A 216 -6.07 14.07 -0.86
CA LYS A 216 -4.78 14.61 -0.47
C LYS A 216 -3.75 13.50 -0.68
N ILE A 217 -2.78 13.75 -1.55
CA ILE A 217 -1.71 12.82 -1.90
C ILE A 217 -0.37 13.53 -1.78
N HIS A 218 0.68 12.87 -1.31
CA HIS A 218 2.03 13.41 -1.38
C HIS A 218 2.95 12.64 -2.33
N ILE A 219 4.01 13.34 -2.74
CA ILE A 219 5.16 12.78 -3.43
C ILE A 219 6.42 13.36 -2.77
N MET A 220 7.40 12.50 -2.47
CA MET A 220 8.72 12.92 -1.99
C MET A 220 9.42 13.85 -3.02
N PRO A 221 10.08 14.94 -2.57
CA PRO A 221 10.96 15.74 -3.42
C PRO A 221 12.03 14.91 -4.11
N THR A 222 12.49 15.36 -5.30
CA THR A 222 13.45 14.63 -6.14
C THR A 222 14.75 14.27 -5.42
N GLU A 223 15.18 15.09 -4.47
CA GLU A 223 16.38 14.89 -3.64
C GLU A 223 15.99 14.62 -2.19
N PHE A 224 16.78 13.79 -1.49
CA PHE A 224 16.67 13.66 -0.04
C PHE A 224 16.97 14.98 0.67
N SER A 225 16.44 15.15 1.88
CA SER A 225 16.73 16.33 2.68
C SER A 225 18.23 16.47 2.96
N ALA A 226 18.77 17.68 2.78
CA ALA A 226 20.15 18.01 3.12
C ALA A 226 20.37 18.16 4.64
N CYS A 227 19.30 18.33 5.41
CA CYS A 227 19.32 18.41 6.87
C CYS A 227 18.44 17.32 7.50
N PRO A 228 18.77 16.88 8.73
CA PRO A 228 17.97 15.90 9.45
C PRO A 228 16.49 16.32 9.61
N LEU A 229 15.55 15.43 9.26
CA LEU A 229 14.12 15.62 9.49
C LEU A 229 13.74 14.95 10.82
N ASN A 230 13.61 15.73 11.89
CA ASN A 230 13.49 15.19 13.26
C ASN A 230 12.06 15.15 13.79
N THR A 231 11.14 15.84 13.12
CA THR A 231 9.73 15.97 13.54
C THR A 231 8.78 15.73 12.38
N ASP A 232 7.51 15.42 12.67
CA ASP A 232 6.48 15.28 11.64
C ASP A 232 6.28 16.59 10.88
N GLU A 233 6.49 17.73 11.53
CA GLU A 233 6.48 19.04 10.89
C GLU A 233 7.64 19.20 9.88
N ASP A 234 8.86 18.76 10.22
CA ASP A 234 9.99 18.76 9.28
C ASP A 234 9.67 17.91 8.04
N VAL A 235 9.14 16.69 8.27
CA VAL A 235 8.76 15.76 7.20
C VAL A 235 7.68 16.38 6.32
N ASN A 236 6.62 16.91 6.91
CA ASN A 236 5.51 17.54 6.18
C ASN A 236 5.96 18.79 5.40
N ASN A 237 6.91 19.57 5.92
CA ASN A 237 7.46 20.72 5.20
C ASN A 237 8.36 20.31 4.03
N TRP A 238 9.02 19.16 4.12
CA TRP A 238 9.82 18.59 3.05
C TRP A 238 8.95 18.00 1.93
N LEU A 239 7.95 17.18 2.29
CA LEU A 239 7.04 16.52 1.35
C LEU A 239 6.26 17.51 0.46
N LYS A 240 5.87 17.06 -0.74
CA LYS A 240 5.01 17.85 -1.65
C LYS A 240 3.61 17.26 -1.68
N PHE A 241 2.65 18.04 -1.21
CA PHE A 241 1.24 17.66 -1.15
C PHE A 241 0.46 18.19 -2.34
N PHE A 242 -0.47 17.37 -2.81
CA PHE A 242 -1.34 17.61 -3.95
C PHE A 242 -2.78 17.25 -3.58
N GLU A 243 -3.72 17.92 -4.22
CA GLU A 243 -5.11 17.46 -4.30
C GLU A 243 -5.32 16.80 -5.66
N MET A 244 -5.48 15.47 -5.67
CA MET A 244 -5.62 14.64 -6.87
C MET A 244 -7.06 14.15 -7.03
N LYS A 245 -7.53 13.97 -8.27
CA LYS A 245 -8.92 13.63 -8.60
C LYS A 245 -9.08 12.15 -8.92
N ALA A 246 -10.27 11.63 -8.61
CA ALA A 246 -10.72 10.34 -9.10
C ALA A 246 -10.80 10.29 -10.65
N PRO A 247 -10.66 9.10 -11.26
CA PRO A 247 -10.43 7.81 -10.62
C PRO A 247 -8.96 7.61 -10.19
N LEU A 248 -8.75 7.10 -8.97
CA LEU A 248 -7.45 6.70 -8.44
C LEU A 248 -7.50 5.21 -8.07
N ILE A 249 -6.55 4.42 -8.54
CA ILE A 249 -6.40 3.00 -8.20
C ILE A 249 -5.30 2.89 -7.16
N CYS A 250 -5.66 2.39 -5.98
CA CYS A 250 -4.85 2.42 -4.78
C CYS A 250 -4.47 1.01 -4.33
N GLN A 251 -3.22 0.82 -3.96
CA GLN A 251 -2.71 -0.41 -3.34
C GLN A 251 -2.54 -0.15 -1.86
N THR A 252 -3.23 -0.93 -1.05
CA THR A 252 -3.29 -0.70 0.40
C THR A 252 -2.81 -1.91 1.17
N VAL A 253 -2.06 -1.62 2.24
CA VAL A 253 -1.66 -2.59 3.25
C VAL A 253 -1.89 -1.95 4.60
N PHE A 254 -2.59 -2.67 5.48
CA PHE A 254 -2.81 -2.22 6.84
C PHE A 254 -2.88 -3.39 7.82
N VAL A 255 -2.48 -3.14 9.06
CA VAL A 255 -2.55 -4.11 10.16
C VAL A 255 -3.27 -3.43 11.31
N SER A 256 -4.30 -4.08 11.86
CA SER A 256 -5.15 -3.50 12.91
C SER A 256 -4.34 -2.93 14.08
N ARG A 257 -3.27 -3.64 14.46
CA ARG A 257 -2.33 -3.27 15.52
C ARG A 257 -0.97 -3.87 15.23
N ASP A 258 0.09 -3.16 15.62
CA ASP A 258 1.46 -3.70 15.64
C ASP A 258 1.67 -4.64 16.85
N PRO A 259 1.99 -5.94 16.64
CA PRO A 259 2.28 -6.87 17.72
C PRO A 259 3.73 -6.80 18.24
N GLY A 260 4.47 -5.74 17.93
CA GLY A 260 5.83 -5.46 18.43
C GLY A 260 6.93 -5.56 17.38
N PHE A 261 6.59 -5.50 16.08
CA PHE A 261 7.52 -5.61 14.96
C PHE A 261 7.95 -4.28 14.35
N ASP A 262 7.53 -3.16 14.95
CA ASP A 262 7.79 -1.83 14.42
C ASP A 262 7.22 -1.67 13.01
N LEU A 263 5.91 -1.93 12.90
CA LEU A 263 5.17 -1.95 11.65
C LEU A 263 4.72 -0.55 11.25
N ARG A 264 4.60 -0.33 9.94
CA ARG A 264 3.75 0.72 9.40
C ARG A 264 2.31 0.19 9.36
N VAL A 265 1.46 0.69 10.26
CA VAL A 265 0.10 0.13 10.47
C VAL A 265 -0.88 0.41 9.33
N GLU A 266 -0.63 1.45 8.54
CA GLU A 266 -1.39 1.77 7.33
C GLU A 266 -0.41 2.37 6.31
N HIS A 267 -0.46 1.89 5.07
CA HIS A 267 0.30 2.48 3.98
C HIS A 267 -0.43 2.25 2.65
N THR A 268 -0.73 3.34 1.93
CA THR A 268 -1.47 3.28 0.69
C THR A 268 -0.87 4.20 -0.35
N HIS A 269 -0.50 3.65 -1.51
CA HIS A 269 -0.09 4.42 -2.67
C HIS A 269 -1.10 4.24 -3.81
N CYS A 270 -1.32 5.29 -4.59
CA CYS A 270 -2.28 5.30 -5.69
C CYS A 270 -1.62 5.67 -7.03
N PHE A 271 -2.22 5.21 -8.12
CA PHE A 271 -1.91 5.59 -9.49
C PHE A 271 -3.21 5.85 -10.27
N SER A 272 -3.10 6.39 -11.48
CA SER A 272 -4.24 6.60 -12.37
C SER A 272 -3.85 6.54 -13.84
N HIS A 273 -4.86 6.47 -14.70
CA HIS A 273 -4.69 6.57 -16.16
C HIS A 273 -4.65 8.01 -16.66
N HIS A 274 -4.72 9.00 -15.76
CA HIS A 274 -4.70 10.43 -16.10
C HIS A 274 -3.47 11.17 -15.54
N GLY A 275 -2.46 10.44 -15.06
CA GLY A 275 -1.14 10.97 -14.72
C GLY A 275 -0.94 11.38 -13.25
N GLU A 276 -1.93 11.12 -12.39
CA GLU A 276 -1.88 11.43 -10.96
C GLU A 276 -1.63 10.17 -10.10
N GLY A 277 -0.77 10.26 -9.10
CA GLY A 277 -0.46 9.19 -8.16
C GLY A 277 0.52 9.61 -7.06
N GLY A 278 0.79 8.72 -6.12
CA GLY A 278 1.65 8.97 -4.96
C GLY A 278 1.07 8.37 -3.68
N HIS A 279 1.46 8.92 -2.54
CA HIS A 279 1.05 8.44 -1.22
C HIS A 279 -0.28 9.06 -0.75
N TYR A 280 -1.29 8.23 -0.47
CA TYR A 280 -2.63 8.65 -0.03
C TYR A 280 -2.68 9.04 1.45
N HIS A 281 -3.29 10.20 1.75
CA HIS A 281 -3.57 10.65 3.12
C HIS A 281 -5.05 10.46 3.47
N GLN A 282 -5.93 11.09 2.70
CA GLN A 282 -7.38 11.08 2.90
C GLN A 282 -8.10 11.67 1.69
N ASP A 283 -9.42 11.47 1.57
CA ASP A 283 -10.21 12.29 0.66
C ASP A 283 -10.33 13.75 1.12
N THR A 284 -10.48 14.65 0.16
CA THR A 284 -10.73 16.10 0.40
C THR A 284 -12.11 16.55 -0.08
N SER A 285 -12.95 15.61 -0.53
CA SER A 285 -14.32 15.86 -0.99
C SER A 285 -15.32 14.90 -0.30
N PRO A 286 -15.41 14.94 1.05
CA PRO A 286 -16.06 13.91 1.85
C PRO A 286 -17.49 13.58 1.40
N ASP A 287 -18.32 14.60 1.15
CA ASP A 287 -19.73 14.42 0.80
C ASP A 287 -19.96 13.65 -0.52
N SER A 288 -18.96 13.66 -1.42
CA SER A 288 -19.08 13.13 -2.79
C SER A 288 -18.16 11.95 -3.10
N VAL A 289 -17.29 11.59 -2.15
CA VAL A 289 -16.31 10.52 -2.36
C VAL A 289 -17.01 9.16 -2.49
N GLN A 290 -16.52 8.33 -3.39
CA GLN A 290 -16.99 6.97 -3.59
C GLN A 290 -15.80 6.02 -3.64
N TYR A 291 -15.80 5.02 -2.76
CA TYR A 291 -14.77 4.00 -2.66
C TYR A 291 -15.32 2.64 -3.08
N LEU A 292 -14.53 1.89 -3.85
CA LEU A 292 -14.76 0.47 -4.16
C LEU A 292 -13.48 -0.33 -3.94
N GLY A 293 -13.45 -1.20 -2.93
CA GLY A 293 -12.29 -2.02 -2.57
C GLY A 293 -12.50 -3.51 -2.77
N TYR A 294 -11.42 -4.21 -3.13
CA TYR A 294 -11.31 -5.67 -3.15
C TYR A 294 -10.14 -6.07 -2.26
N LEU A 295 -10.45 -6.59 -1.07
CA LEU A 295 -9.49 -6.83 -0.01
C LEU A 295 -9.55 -8.28 0.49
N LEU A 296 -8.45 -8.72 1.09
CA LEU A 296 -8.36 -9.99 1.79
C LEU A 296 -7.53 -9.87 3.07
N PRO A 297 -7.90 -10.62 4.13
CA PRO A 297 -7.03 -10.79 5.27
C PRO A 297 -5.78 -11.57 4.85
N ALA A 298 -4.63 -11.17 5.40
CA ALA A 298 -3.40 -11.94 5.29
C ALA A 298 -3.38 -13.06 6.34
N GLU A 299 -2.81 -14.21 5.98
CA GLU A 299 -2.62 -15.35 6.87
C GLU A 299 -1.32 -15.21 7.68
N GLN A 300 -0.31 -14.56 7.09
CA GLN A 300 1.04 -14.42 7.62
C GLN A 300 1.55 -12.99 7.46
N LEU A 301 2.38 -12.56 8.40
CA LEU A 301 3.16 -11.33 8.33
C LEU A 301 4.64 -11.65 8.41
N PHE A 302 5.42 -11.07 7.50
CA PHE A 302 6.88 -11.18 7.43
C PHE A 302 7.50 -9.81 7.67
N ARG A 303 8.38 -9.73 8.66
CA ARG A 303 9.19 -8.52 8.92
C ARG A 303 10.61 -8.73 8.39
N ILE A 304 11.02 -7.93 7.40
CA ILE A 304 12.30 -8.06 6.71
C ILE A 304 13.15 -6.82 6.96
N ASP A 305 14.39 -7.01 7.40
CA ASP A 305 15.38 -5.93 7.63
C ASP A 305 14.84 -4.78 8.51
N ARG A 306 14.18 -5.13 9.62
CA ARG A 306 13.67 -4.16 10.60
C ARG A 306 14.79 -3.21 11.05
N PRO A 307 14.58 -1.88 11.06
CA PRO A 307 15.53 -0.93 11.63
C PRO A 307 15.89 -1.26 13.07
N GLN A 308 17.19 -1.25 13.38
CA GLN A 308 17.69 -1.46 14.75
C GLN A 308 17.40 -0.24 15.63
N GLU A 309 17.52 0.95 15.05
CA GLU A 309 17.12 2.23 15.64
C GLU A 309 15.81 2.68 14.98
N THR A 310 14.83 3.10 15.79
CA THR A 310 13.50 3.46 15.30
C THR A 310 12.90 4.66 16.04
N HIS A 311 11.89 5.27 15.45
CA HIS A 311 11.13 6.41 15.96
C HIS A 311 9.71 6.41 15.36
N LEU A 312 8.81 7.24 15.88
CA LEU A 312 7.43 7.35 15.40
C LEU A 312 7.22 8.45 14.34
N VAL A 313 8.23 9.27 14.09
CA VAL A 313 8.18 10.37 13.10
C VAL A 313 8.00 9.86 11.67
N GLY A 314 7.23 10.58 10.85
CA GLY A 314 7.09 10.38 9.40
C GLY A 314 6.26 9.16 9.00
N ARG A 315 5.35 8.71 9.88
CA ARG A 315 4.51 7.52 9.67
C ARG A 315 3.08 7.83 9.21
N ASP A 316 2.81 9.08 8.83
CA ASP A 316 1.54 9.52 8.25
C ASP A 316 1.46 9.19 6.76
#